data_AF-A0A5E6N6F8-F1
#
_entry.id   AF-A0A5E6N6F8-F1
#
_cell.length_a   1.000
_cell.length_b   1.000
_cell.length_c   1.000
_cell.angle_alpha   90.00
_cell.angle_beta   90.00
_cell.angle_gamma   90.00
#
_symmetry.space_group_name_H-M   'P 1'
#
loop_
_entity.id
_entity.type
_entity.pdbx_description
1 polymer ?
#
loop_
_entity_poly.entity_id
_entity_poly.type
_entity_poly.pdbx_seq_one_letter_code
_entity_poly.pdbx_strand_id
1 'polypeptide(L)'
;MKAYDVTFSLGDGLRPGCIADANDAAQFGELETLGELTKIAWKHDVQTFIEGPGHVPMQMIKENMEKQLDECGEAPFYTLGPLTTDIAPGYDHITSAIGAAQIGWYGCAMLCYVTPKEHLGFTESRRC
;
A
#
# COMPACT_ATOMS: atom_id res chain seq x y z
N MET A 1 9.62 15.46 -13.72
CA MET A 1 9.71 15.49 -12.23
C MET A 1 10.98 16.18 -11.74
N LYS A 2 12.18 15.73 -12.13
CA LYS A 2 13.48 16.29 -11.69
C LYS A 2 13.57 17.82 -11.65
N ALA A 3 13.10 18.51 -12.70
CA ALA A 3 13.20 19.97 -12.81
C ALA A 3 12.52 20.74 -11.66
N TYR A 4 11.63 20.09 -10.90
CA TYR A 4 10.84 20.69 -9.83
C TYR A 4 10.93 19.91 -8.52
N ASP A 5 11.85 18.95 -8.40
CA ASP A 5 12.00 18.07 -7.23
C ASP A 5 10.69 17.41 -6.77
N VAL A 6 9.89 16.96 -7.73
CA VAL A 6 8.67 16.21 -7.44
C VAL A 6 9.04 14.73 -7.32
N THR A 7 8.63 14.10 -6.22
CA THR A 7 8.82 12.68 -5.94
C THR A 7 7.75 11.84 -6.63
N PHE A 8 8.11 10.67 -7.17
CA PHE A 8 7.12 9.69 -7.63
C PHE A 8 6.52 8.93 -6.45
N SER A 9 5.19 8.91 -6.40
CA SER A 9 4.41 7.83 -5.78
C SER A 9 4.07 6.85 -6.88
N LEU A 10 4.74 5.69 -6.93
CA LEU A 10 4.46 4.68 -7.94
C LEU A 10 3.24 3.88 -7.48
N GLY A 11 2.09 4.15 -8.13
CA GLY A 11 0.78 3.68 -7.71
C GLY A 11 0.54 2.18 -7.85
N ASP A 12 -0.32 1.65 -6.99
CA ASP A 12 -0.74 0.25 -6.91
C ASP A 12 -2.10 0.02 -7.59
N GLY A 13 -2.11 0.18 -8.91
CA GLY A 13 -3.31 0.09 -9.73
C GLY A 13 -3.99 -1.29 -9.70
N LEU A 14 -3.24 -2.35 -9.41
CA LEU A 14 -3.68 -3.74 -9.31
C LEU A 14 -3.68 -4.27 -7.86
N ARG A 15 -3.77 -3.38 -6.86
CA ARG A 15 -3.90 -3.80 -5.46
C ARG A 15 -5.17 -4.64 -5.21
N PRO A 16 -5.15 -5.55 -4.22
CA PRO A 16 -6.31 -6.35 -3.87
C PRO A 16 -7.42 -5.48 -3.24
N GLY A 17 -8.62 -5.57 -3.81
CA GLY A 17 -9.84 -4.93 -3.32
C GLY A 17 -10.71 -5.83 -2.42
N CYS A 18 -10.29 -7.08 -2.23
CA CYS A 18 -10.87 -8.00 -1.25
C CYS A 18 -9.81 -8.99 -0.75
N ILE A 19 -10.06 -9.66 0.37
CA ILE A 19 -9.15 -10.63 0.99
C ILE A 19 -8.82 -11.80 0.05
N ALA A 20 -9.75 -12.19 -0.83
CA ALA A 20 -9.56 -13.32 -1.74
C ALA A 20 -8.55 -13.03 -2.86
N ASP A 21 -8.35 -11.77 -3.21
CA ASP A 21 -7.45 -11.32 -4.28
C ASP A 21 -6.05 -10.99 -3.73
N ALA A 22 -5.84 -11.07 -2.42
CA ALA A 22 -4.57 -10.73 -1.79
C ALA A 22 -3.44 -11.66 -2.25
N ASN A 23 -2.30 -11.05 -2.60
CA ASN A 23 -1.08 -11.72 -3.06
C ASN A 23 -1.26 -12.48 -4.37
N ASP A 24 -2.20 -12.06 -5.22
CA ASP A 24 -2.39 -12.66 -6.53
C ASP A 24 -1.25 -12.27 -7.51
N ALA A 25 -1.26 -12.92 -8.68
CA ALA A 25 -0.24 -12.69 -9.70
C ALA A 25 -0.31 -11.28 -10.31
N ALA A 26 -1.48 -10.64 -10.32
CA ALA A 26 -1.64 -9.30 -10.88
C ALA A 26 -0.98 -8.26 -9.96
N GLN A 27 -1.26 -8.35 -8.66
CA GLN A 27 -0.65 -7.49 -7.63
C GLN A 27 0.88 -7.60 -7.67
N PHE A 28 1.42 -8.81 -7.61
CA PHE A 28 2.87 -8.99 -7.56
C PHE A 28 3.57 -8.70 -8.89
N GLY A 29 2.92 -8.95 -10.03
CA GLY A 29 3.44 -8.54 -11.34
C GLY A 29 3.55 -7.02 -11.47
N GLU A 30 2.59 -6.26 -10.91
CA GLU A 30 2.71 -4.80 -10.82
C GLU A 30 3.88 -4.40 -9.90
N LEU A 31 3.98 -4.96 -8.69
CA LEU A 31 5.03 -4.63 -7.73
C LEU A 31 6.45 -4.81 -8.31
N GLU A 32 6.69 -5.92 -9.01
CA GLU A 32 7.95 -6.19 -9.71
C GLU A 32 8.24 -5.11 -10.76
N THR A 33 7.22 -4.72 -11.54
CA THR A 33 7.31 -3.63 -12.52
C THR A 33 7.63 -2.29 -11.83
N LEU A 34 7.04 -1.99 -10.67
CA LEU A 34 7.33 -0.77 -9.91
C LEU A 34 8.79 -0.74 -9.43
N GLY A 35 9.36 -1.90 -9.08
CA GLY A 35 10.78 -2.04 -8.75
C GLY A 35 11.71 -1.72 -9.92
N GLU A 36 11.34 -2.13 -11.14
CA GLU A 36 12.05 -1.75 -12.37
C GLU A 36 11.96 -0.24 -12.63
N LEU A 37 10.76 0.34 -12.52
CA LEU A 37 10.51 1.77 -12.71
C LEU A 37 11.26 2.62 -11.67
N THR A 38 11.39 2.13 -10.45
CA THR A 38 12.19 2.74 -9.37
C THR A 38 13.64 2.87 -9.79
N LYS A 39 14.26 1.79 -10.29
CA LYS A 39 15.64 1.80 -10.78
C LYS A 39 15.82 2.75 -11.96
N ILE A 40 14.81 2.91 -12.82
CA ILE A 40 14.82 3.90 -13.90
C ILE A 40 14.77 5.32 -13.34
N ALA A 41 13.84 5.62 -12.43
CA ALA A 41 13.71 6.94 -11.82
C ALA A 41 15.00 7.37 -11.07
N TRP A 42 15.65 6.45 -10.37
CA TRP A 42 16.91 6.71 -9.68
C TRP A 42 18.07 7.02 -10.63
N LYS A 43 18.12 6.43 -11.83
CA LYS A 43 19.11 6.83 -12.87
C LYS A 43 18.93 8.28 -13.32
N HIS A 44 17.75 8.85 -13.09
CA HIS A 44 17.45 10.26 -13.38
C HIS A 44 17.55 11.15 -12.14
N ASP A 45 18.02 10.65 -10.99
CA ASP A 45 18.03 11.32 -9.69
C ASP A 45 16.64 11.85 -9.30
N VAL A 46 15.58 11.06 -9.52
CA VAL A 46 14.22 11.37 -9.09
C VAL A 46 13.87 10.50 -7.89
N GLN A 47 13.45 11.13 -6.79
CA GLN A 47 13.00 10.46 -5.58
C GLN A 47 11.76 9.60 -5.86
N THR A 48 11.65 8.43 -5.24
CA THR A 48 10.52 7.51 -5.42
C THR A 48 10.11 6.85 -4.11
N PHE A 49 8.83 6.56 -3.97
CA PHE A 49 8.28 5.60 -3.02
C PHE A 49 7.19 4.77 -3.73
N ILE A 50 6.87 3.62 -3.17
CA ILE A 50 6.00 2.60 -3.79
C ILE A 50 4.68 2.57 -3.03
N GLU A 51 3.56 2.58 -3.75
CA GLU A 51 2.25 2.33 -3.14
C GLU A 51 2.04 0.82 -2.96
N GLY A 52 1.29 0.44 -1.93
CA GLY A 52 1.12 -0.94 -1.51
C GLY A 52 -0.29 -1.24 -1.03
N PRO A 53 -0.58 -2.53 -0.82
CA PRO A 53 -1.91 -3.12 -0.93
C PRO A 53 -3.01 -2.51 -0.05
N GLY A 54 -4.25 -2.83 -0.45
CA GLY A 54 -5.49 -2.51 0.26
C GLY A 54 -5.97 -3.63 1.19
N HIS A 55 -6.52 -4.72 0.65
CA HIS A 55 -7.14 -5.78 1.46
C HIS A 55 -6.22 -7.00 1.56
N VAL A 56 -5.69 -7.29 2.76
CA VAL A 56 -4.72 -8.37 2.98
C VAL A 56 -4.96 -9.02 4.35
N PRO A 57 -5.23 -10.34 4.42
CA PRO A 57 -5.40 -11.02 5.70
C PRO A 57 -4.06 -11.13 6.43
N MET A 58 -4.08 -11.12 7.77
CA MET A 58 -2.88 -10.91 8.59
C MET A 58 -1.71 -11.84 8.26
N GLN A 59 -1.98 -13.12 7.99
CA GLN A 59 -0.95 -14.12 7.67
C GLN A 59 -0.19 -13.85 6.36
N MET A 60 -0.70 -12.96 5.50
CA MET A 60 -0.12 -12.60 4.19
C MET A 60 0.58 -11.23 4.21
N ILE A 61 0.44 -10.44 5.28
CA ILE A 61 0.99 -9.07 5.36
C ILE A 61 2.52 -9.08 5.29
N LYS A 62 3.17 -10.03 5.97
CA LYS A 62 4.62 -10.09 6.03
C LYS A 62 5.27 -10.32 4.65
N GLU A 63 4.66 -11.18 3.84
CA GLU A 63 5.12 -11.48 2.48
C GLU A 63 5.13 -10.23 1.58
N ASN A 64 4.11 -9.36 1.72
CA ASN A 64 4.06 -8.09 0.98
C ASN A 64 5.25 -7.19 1.29
N MET A 65 5.62 -7.07 2.58
CA MET A 65 6.75 -6.25 2.99
C MET A 65 8.08 -6.86 2.51
N GLU A 66 8.27 -8.17 2.70
CA GLU A 66 9.49 -8.86 2.28
C GLU A 66 9.70 -8.75 0.76
N LYS A 67 8.64 -8.97 -0.04
CA LYS A 67 8.73 -8.86 -1.49
C LYS A 67 8.96 -7.41 -1.94
N GLN A 68 8.35 -6.42 -1.28
CA GLN A 68 8.61 -5.03 -1.61
C GLN A 68 10.07 -4.63 -1.37
N LEU A 69 10.67 -5.04 -0.25
CA LEU A 69 12.07 -4.76 0.05
C LEU A 69 13.01 -5.35 -1.04
N ASP A 70 12.75 -6.60 -1.43
CA ASP A 70 13.55 -7.33 -2.43
C ASP A 70 13.43 -6.71 -3.83
N GLU A 71 12.19 -6.55 -4.32
CA GLU A 71 11.95 -6.13 -5.71
C GLU A 71 12.21 -4.63 -5.94
N CYS A 72 11.87 -3.79 -4.95
CA CYS A 72 11.93 -2.33 -5.07
C CYS A 72 13.20 -1.71 -4.50
N GLY A 73 14.20 -2.52 -4.13
CA GLY A 73 15.49 -2.04 -3.63
C GLY A 73 15.37 -1.20 -2.37
N GLU A 74 14.49 -1.59 -1.45
CA GLU A 74 14.22 -0.89 -0.19
C GLU A 74 13.71 0.57 -0.35
N ALA A 75 13.15 0.92 -1.51
CA ALA A 75 12.43 2.18 -1.65
C ALA A 75 11.34 2.31 -0.57
N PRO A 76 11.02 3.52 -0.06
CA PRO A 76 9.98 3.67 0.96
C PRO A 76 8.64 3.10 0.49
N PHE A 77 7.95 2.39 1.37
CA PHE A 77 6.65 1.80 1.08
C PHE A 77 5.51 2.63 1.68
N TYR A 78 4.41 2.77 0.94
CA TYR A 78 3.23 3.55 1.31
C TYR A 78 1.95 2.73 1.13
N THR A 79 1.31 2.28 2.21
CA THR A 79 0.20 1.31 2.11
C THR A 79 -1.16 1.91 2.47
N LEU A 80 -2.24 1.40 1.87
CA LEU A 80 -3.62 1.72 2.24
C LEU A 80 -4.16 0.71 3.26
N GLY A 81 -3.90 0.93 4.54
CA GLY A 81 -4.14 -0.06 5.59
C GLY A 81 -2.94 -0.99 5.74
N PRO A 82 -3.05 -2.31 5.49
CA PRO A 82 -4.16 -2.99 4.80
C PRO A 82 -5.33 -3.42 5.70
N LEU A 83 -6.54 -3.52 5.12
CA LEU A 83 -7.72 -4.09 5.77
C LEU A 83 -7.53 -5.59 5.96
N THR A 84 -7.66 -6.06 7.21
CA THR A 84 -7.45 -7.48 7.54
C THR A 84 -8.70 -8.35 7.38
N THR A 85 -9.85 -7.74 7.09
CA THR A 85 -11.12 -8.43 6.85
C THR A 85 -12.11 -7.52 6.13
N ASP A 86 -13.02 -8.09 5.34
CA ASP A 86 -13.98 -7.37 4.47
C ASP A 86 -15.39 -7.27 5.08
N ILE A 87 -15.59 -7.78 6.29
CA ILE A 87 -16.94 -8.04 6.82
C ILE A 87 -17.47 -6.92 7.74
N ALA A 88 -16.77 -5.80 7.85
CA ALA A 88 -17.08 -4.74 8.81
C ALA A 88 -17.13 -3.32 8.20
N PRO A 89 -17.86 -3.09 7.08
CA PRO A 89 -18.03 -1.75 6.53
C PRO A 89 -18.65 -0.82 7.58
N GLY A 90 -18.15 0.42 7.67
CA GLY A 90 -18.42 1.31 8.82
C GLY A 90 -17.31 1.29 9.87
N TYR A 91 -16.51 0.23 9.90
CA TYR A 91 -15.44 0.00 10.88
C TYR A 91 -14.10 -0.29 10.21
N ASP A 92 -13.93 0.04 8.94
CA ASP A 92 -12.71 -0.26 8.18
C ASP A 92 -11.48 0.50 8.67
N HIS A 93 -11.66 1.66 9.30
CA HIS A 93 -10.59 2.31 10.07
C HIS A 93 -9.99 1.42 11.18
N ILE A 94 -10.76 0.47 11.73
CA ILE A 94 -10.29 -0.51 12.73
C ILE A 94 -9.67 -1.71 12.03
N THR A 95 -10.34 -2.27 11.02
CA THR A 95 -9.84 -3.44 10.28
C THR A 95 -8.50 -3.14 9.62
N SER A 96 -8.36 -1.94 9.04
CA SER A 96 -7.12 -1.45 8.45
C SER A 96 -6.05 -1.09 9.48
N ALA A 97 -6.41 -0.55 10.65
CA ALA A 97 -5.43 -0.20 11.67
C ALA A 97 -4.64 -1.42 12.17
N ILE A 98 -5.28 -2.60 12.23
CA ILE A 98 -4.63 -3.85 12.60
C ILE A 98 -3.55 -4.24 11.57
N GLY A 99 -3.85 -4.14 10.27
CA GLY A 99 -2.89 -4.44 9.22
C GLY A 99 -1.82 -3.36 9.08
N ALA A 100 -2.21 -2.08 9.17
CA ALA A 100 -1.32 -0.93 9.14
C ALA A 100 -0.26 -0.97 10.25
N ALA A 101 -0.66 -1.34 11.47
CA ALA A 101 0.27 -1.51 12.57
C ALA A 101 1.26 -2.66 12.30
N GLN A 102 0.81 -3.77 11.71
CA GLN A 102 1.67 -4.90 11.37
C GLN A 102 2.66 -4.56 10.26
N ILE A 103 2.18 -4.02 9.14
CA ILE A 103 3.06 -3.69 8.01
C ILE A 103 3.99 -2.53 8.33
N GLY A 104 3.54 -1.56 9.14
CA GLY A 104 4.40 -0.52 9.71
C GLY A 104 5.49 -1.11 10.60
N TRP A 105 5.17 -2.09 11.44
CA TRP A 105 6.17 -2.80 12.23
C TRP A 105 7.17 -3.59 11.36
N TYR A 106 6.73 -4.12 10.23
CA TYR A 106 7.61 -4.83 9.29
C TYR A 106 8.49 -3.93 8.41
N GLY A 107 8.22 -2.62 8.35
CA GLY A 107 9.10 -1.66 7.67
C GLY A 107 8.42 -0.66 6.74
N CYS A 108 7.08 -0.63 6.68
CA CYS A 108 6.37 0.37 5.86
C CYS A 108 6.62 1.79 6.37
N ALA A 109 6.93 2.72 5.45
CA ALA A 109 7.40 4.06 5.79
C ALA A 109 6.26 5.08 5.98
N MET A 110 5.14 4.89 5.29
CA MET A 110 3.98 5.79 5.35
C MET A 110 2.68 4.99 5.28
N LEU A 111 1.66 5.42 6.03
CA LEU A 111 0.37 4.73 6.09
C LEU A 111 -0.73 5.66 5.60
N CYS A 112 -1.40 5.31 4.50
CA CYS A 112 -2.62 5.97 4.07
C CYS A 112 -3.74 5.56 5.02
N TYR A 113 -4.35 6.55 5.67
CA TYR A 113 -5.45 6.30 6.59
C TYR A 113 -6.69 5.77 5.86
N VAL A 114 -7.48 4.98 6.59
CA VAL A 114 -8.80 4.52 6.16
C VAL A 114 -9.83 5.09 7.12
N THR A 115 -10.97 5.54 6.59
CA THR A 115 -12.01 6.19 7.40
C THR A 115 -13.10 5.19 7.81
N PRO A 116 -13.95 5.53 8.80
CA PRO A 116 -15.17 4.76 9.04
C PRO A 116 -16.12 4.70 7.83
N LYS A 117 -16.03 5.66 6.90
CA LYS A 117 -16.87 5.73 5.69
C LYS A 117 -16.29 5.00 4.49
N GLU A 118 -15.14 4.35 4.64
CA GLU A 118 -14.60 3.48 3.60
C GLU A 118 -15.67 2.47 3.16
N HIS A 119 -15.74 2.25 1.85
CA HIS A 119 -16.77 1.42 1.19
C HIS A 119 -18.23 1.90 1.33
N LEU A 120 -18.49 3.03 2.01
CA LEU A 120 -19.84 3.54 2.25
C LEU A 120 -20.11 4.90 1.60
N GLY A 121 -19.11 5.75 1.45
CA GLY A 121 -19.26 7.05 0.79
C GLY A 121 -18.22 8.08 1.20
N PHE A 122 -18.49 9.35 0.87
CA PHE A 122 -17.57 10.44 1.18
C PHE A 122 -17.50 10.70 2.70
N THR A 123 -16.32 11.14 3.17
CA THR A 123 -16.10 11.45 4.58
C THR A 123 -16.53 12.88 4.89
N GLU A 124 -17.40 13.06 5.90
CA GLU A 124 -17.71 14.39 6.44
C GLU A 124 -16.73 14.81 7.55
N SER A 125 -16.68 16.11 7.86
CA SER A 125 -15.76 16.66 8.86
C SER A 125 -15.94 16.12 10.29
N ARG A 126 -17.09 15.49 10.61
CA ARG A 126 -17.37 14.90 11.93
C ARG A 126 -17.15 13.40 11.92
N ARG A 127 -16.16 12.97 12.71
CA ARG A 127 -15.91 11.56 13.06
C ARG A 127 -16.76 11.20 14.27
N CYS A 128 -17.86 10.48 14.07
CA CYS A 128 -18.46 9.62 15.08
C CYS A 128 -18.62 8.24 14.47
#